data_AF-A0A947WPF9-F1
#
_entry.id   AF-A0A947WPF9-F1
#
_cell.length_a   1.000
_cell.length_b   1.000
_cell.length_c   1.000
_cell.angle_alpha   90.00
_cell.angle_beta   90.00
_cell.angle_gamma   90.00
#
_symmetry.space_group_name_H-M   'P 1'
#
loop_
_entity.id
_entity.type
_entity.pdbx_description
1 polymer ?
#
loop_
_entity_poly.entity_id
_entity_poly.type
_entity_poly.pdbx_seq_one_letter_code
_entity_poly.pdbx_strand_id
1 'polypeptide(L)'
;MIRESQNCPDSFVSHRNGEDVIEWKAGVLTAAEVDEAFRLRYRYVVDERKWLKPDGSGIDRDEWDRDAIHFGCFHPEYGLTAYARANSGGINSMMLSREFRAIVPDFDALALRINPETS
;
A
#
# COMPACT_ATOMS: atom_id res chain seq x y z
N MET A 1 -26.57 2.24 3.96
CA MET A 1 -26.54 2.46 2.50
C MET A 1 -25.15 2.10 2.03
N ILE A 2 -24.94 0.83 1.64
CA ILE A 2 -23.63 0.29 1.27
C ILE A 2 -23.42 0.60 -0.22
N ARG A 3 -22.30 1.26 -0.54
CA ARG A 3 -21.93 1.64 -1.92
C ARG A 3 -21.47 0.40 -2.68
N GLU A 4 -21.96 0.26 -3.91
CA GLU A 4 -21.53 -0.73 -4.89
C GLU A 4 -20.04 -0.56 -5.19
N SER A 5 -19.22 -1.58 -4.88
CA SER A 5 -17.83 -1.67 -5.33
C SER A 5 -17.81 -2.35 -6.71
N GLN A 6 -17.93 -1.56 -7.77
CA GLN A 6 -17.69 -2.04 -9.13
C GLN A 6 -16.21 -1.95 -9.45
N ASN A 7 -15.50 -3.07 -9.23
CA ASN A 7 -14.37 -3.57 -10.02
C ASN A 7 -13.80 -4.82 -9.31
N CYS A 8 -14.51 -5.95 -9.44
CA CYS A 8 -14.09 -7.24 -8.91
C CYS A 8 -14.06 -8.24 -10.09
N PRO A 9 -12.91 -8.85 -10.45
CA PRO A 9 -12.82 -9.77 -11.59
C PRO A 9 -13.59 -11.09 -11.36
N ASP A 10 -14.24 -11.57 -12.42
CA ASP A 10 -15.39 -12.49 -12.50
C ASP A 10 -15.35 -13.89 -11.83
N SER A 11 -14.39 -14.23 -10.99
CA SER A 11 -14.59 -15.34 -10.04
C SER A 11 -13.51 -15.38 -8.96
N PHE A 12 -13.97 -15.65 -7.76
CA PHE A 12 -13.24 -15.67 -6.50
C PHE A 12 -13.63 -16.88 -5.64
N VAL A 13 -14.46 -17.76 -6.20
CA VAL A 13 -14.93 -18.98 -5.56
C VAL A 13 -14.37 -20.13 -6.39
N SER A 14 -13.55 -20.96 -5.74
CA SER A 14 -13.10 -22.23 -6.32
C SER A 14 -13.68 -23.37 -5.49
N HIS A 15 -14.15 -24.42 -6.15
CA HIS A 15 -14.61 -25.62 -5.46
C HIS A 15 -13.43 -26.56 -5.27
N ARG A 16 -13.06 -26.85 -4.02
CA ARG A 16 -12.09 -27.91 -3.69
C ARG A 16 -12.77 -28.92 -2.78
N ASN A 17 -12.79 -30.18 -3.20
CA ASN A 17 -13.36 -31.30 -2.44
C ASN A 17 -14.84 -31.12 -2.01
N GLY A 18 -15.63 -30.36 -2.77
CA GLY A 18 -17.06 -30.12 -2.46
C GLY A 18 -17.32 -28.99 -1.47
N GLU A 19 -16.29 -28.22 -1.09
CA GLU A 19 -16.41 -27.02 -0.28
C GLU A 19 -16.14 -25.76 -1.11
N ASP A 20 -16.88 -24.70 -0.80
CA ASP A 20 -16.63 -23.37 -1.36
C ASP A 20 -15.39 -22.77 -0.68
N VAL A 21 -14.32 -22.60 -1.45
CA VAL A 21 -13.11 -21.94 -0.97
C VAL A 21 -13.12 -20.49 -1.44
N ILE A 22 -13.12 -19.58 -0.47
CA ILE A 22 -12.87 -18.14 -0.69
C ILE A 22 -11.43 -18.01 -1.19
N GLU A 23 -11.27 -17.71 -2.47
CA GLU A 23 -9.96 -17.49 -3.05
C GLU A 23 -9.55 -16.04 -2.80
N TRP A 24 -8.39 -15.83 -2.20
CA TRP A 24 -7.82 -14.49 -2.08
C TRP A 24 -6.94 -14.21 -3.29
N LYS A 25 -6.99 -12.99 -3.84
CA LYS A 25 -6.06 -12.56 -4.89
C LYS A 25 -5.04 -11.59 -4.31
N ALA A 26 -3.79 -11.73 -4.69
CA ALA A 26 -2.73 -10.79 -4.34
C ALA A 26 -1.89 -10.47 -5.57
N GLY A 27 -1.47 -9.23 -5.72
CA GLY A 27 -0.71 -8.83 -6.90
C GLY A 27 -0.32 -7.36 -6.92
N VAL A 28 0.37 -6.99 -8.00
CA VAL A 28 0.67 -5.59 -8.34
C VAL A 28 -0.62 -4.90 -8.77
N LEU A 29 -0.86 -3.71 -8.22
CA LEU A 29 -2.07 -2.95 -8.48
C LEU A 29 -2.00 -2.20 -9.82
N THR A 30 -3.11 -2.19 -10.54
CA THR A 30 -3.39 -1.28 -11.65
C THR A 30 -3.59 0.15 -11.16
N ALA A 31 -3.55 1.13 -12.06
CA ALA A 31 -3.78 2.53 -11.70
C ALA A 31 -5.14 2.77 -11.01
N ALA A 32 -6.20 2.07 -11.43
CA ALA A 32 -7.52 2.19 -10.81
C ALA A 32 -7.55 1.59 -9.39
N GLU A 33 -6.88 0.46 -9.18
CA GLU A 33 -6.76 -0.18 -7.86
C GLU A 33 -5.86 0.63 -6.90
N VAL A 34 -4.88 1.37 -7.42
CA VAL A 34 -4.06 2.30 -6.63
C VAL A 34 -4.92 3.43 -6.04
N ASP A 35 -5.87 3.98 -6.78
CA ASP A 35 -6.79 4.99 -6.24
C ASP A 35 -7.69 4.41 -5.12
N GLU A 36 -8.10 3.15 -5.25
CA GLU A 36 -8.80 2.44 -4.16
C GLU A 36 -7.90 2.25 -2.94
N ALA A 37 -6.63 1.91 -3.16
CA ALA A 37 -5.64 1.77 -2.11
C ALA A 37 -5.39 3.08 -1.35
N PHE A 38 -5.35 4.23 -2.03
CA PHE A 38 -5.20 5.52 -1.35
C PHE A 38 -6.41 5.88 -0.47
N ARG A 39 -7.62 5.47 -0.87
CA ARG A 39 -8.82 5.63 -0.03
C ARG A 39 -8.79 4.66 1.16
N LEU A 40 -8.33 3.42 0.95
CA LEU A 40 -8.11 2.46 2.04
C LEU A 40 -7.08 3.01 3.05
N ARG A 41 -5.96 3.55 2.55
CA ARG A 41 -4.91 4.17 3.35
C ARG A 41 -5.44 5.38 4.12
N TYR A 42 -6.23 6.25 3.49
CA TYR A 42 -6.88 7.38 4.17
C TYR A 42 -7.73 6.93 5.35
N ARG A 43 -8.65 5.97 5.14
CA ARG A 43 -9.51 5.43 6.22
C ARG A 43 -8.67 4.92 7.38
N TYR A 44 -7.63 4.14 7.10
CA TYR A 44 -6.80 3.59 8.16
C TYR A 44 -5.93 4.63 8.85
N VAL A 45 -5.16 5.43 8.10
CA VAL A 45 -4.15 6.37 8.63
C VAL A 45 -4.78 7.62 9.24
N VAL A 46 -5.78 8.19 8.55
CA VAL A 46 -6.42 9.46 8.91
C VAL A 46 -7.65 9.24 9.78
N ASP A 47 -8.55 8.33 9.40
CA ASP A 47 -9.82 8.16 10.11
C ASP A 47 -9.69 7.26 11.34
N GLU A 48 -9.00 6.13 11.26
CA GLU A 48 -8.88 5.18 12.37
C GLU A 48 -7.70 5.50 13.28
N ARG A 49 -6.50 5.63 12.71
CA ARG A 49 -5.25 5.78 13.46
C ARG A 49 -4.94 7.22 13.88
N LYS A 50 -5.56 8.21 13.23
CA LYS A 50 -5.34 9.64 13.46
C LYS A 50 -3.86 10.05 13.39
N TRP A 51 -3.06 9.36 12.56
CA TRP A 51 -1.64 9.68 12.37
C TRP A 51 -1.45 11.00 11.61
N LEU A 52 -2.38 11.29 10.70
CA LEU A 52 -2.42 12.53 9.92
C LEU A 52 -3.73 13.28 10.20
N LYS A 53 -3.74 14.58 9.96
CA LYS A 53 -4.96 15.40 10.02
C LYS A 53 -5.76 15.26 8.73
N PRO A 54 -7.11 15.24 8.80
CA PRO A 54 -7.93 15.24 7.60
C PRO A 54 -7.76 16.54 6.81
N ASP A 55 -7.60 16.42 5.50
CA ASP A 55 -7.52 17.53 4.54
C ASP A 55 -8.80 17.70 3.71
N GLY A 56 -9.77 16.79 3.89
CA GLY A 56 -11.05 16.77 3.17
C GLY A 56 -11.01 16.08 1.81
N SER A 57 -9.85 15.57 1.35
CA SER A 57 -9.72 14.90 0.06
C SER A 57 -10.28 13.47 0.07
N GLY A 58 -10.28 12.81 1.24
CA GLY A 58 -10.63 11.40 1.38
C GLY A 58 -9.63 10.44 0.72
N ILE A 59 -8.44 10.93 0.38
CA ILE A 59 -7.39 10.20 -0.32
C ILE A 59 -6.08 10.49 0.40
N ASP A 60 -5.36 9.45 0.82
CA ASP A 60 -4.01 9.61 1.35
C ASP A 60 -3.03 9.27 0.24
N ARG A 61 -2.37 10.32 -0.27
CA ARG A 61 -1.32 10.26 -1.30
C ARG A 61 -0.19 11.21 -0.91
N ASP A 62 1.05 10.73 -0.99
CA ASP A 62 2.25 11.50 -0.65
C ASP A 62 3.28 11.52 -1.80
N GLU A 63 4.41 12.19 -1.58
CA GLU A 63 5.47 12.29 -2.60
C GLU A 63 6.13 10.94 -2.94
N TRP A 64 6.04 9.97 -2.03
CA TRP A 64 6.64 8.64 -2.17
C TRP A 64 5.78 7.72 -3.06
N ASP A 65 4.54 8.09 -3.35
CA ASP A 65 3.67 7.32 -4.23
C ASP A 65 4.00 7.48 -5.72
N ARG A 66 4.84 8.45 -6.10
CA ARG A 66 5.12 8.76 -7.52
C ARG A 66 5.79 7.61 -8.26
N ASP A 67 6.81 7.00 -7.65
CA ASP A 67 7.69 6.00 -8.26
C ASP A 67 7.61 4.65 -7.53
N ALA A 68 6.53 4.42 -6.78
CA ALA A 68 6.34 3.21 -6.01
C ALA A 68 5.68 2.10 -6.84
N ILE A 69 6.06 0.86 -6.54
CA ILE A 69 5.31 -0.33 -6.94
C ILE A 69 4.28 -0.61 -5.86
N HIS A 70 3.03 -0.74 -6.25
CA HIS A 70 1.90 -0.92 -5.35
C HIS A 70 1.40 -2.36 -5.38
N PHE A 71 1.15 -2.93 -4.20
CA PHE A 71 0.67 -4.29 -4.02
C PHE A 71 -0.62 -4.29 -3.22
N GLY A 72 -1.53 -5.20 -3.55
CA GLY A 72 -2.78 -5.36 -2.83
C GLY A 72 -3.19 -6.81 -2.65
N CYS A 73 -4.02 -7.04 -1.62
CA CYS A 73 -4.75 -8.29 -1.43
C CYS A 73 -6.25 -8.03 -1.49
N PHE A 74 -6.96 -8.84 -2.26
CA PHE A 74 -8.39 -8.71 -2.52
C PHE A 74 -9.14 -9.88 -1.91
N HIS A 75 -10.15 -9.54 -1.11
CA HIS A 75 -11.17 -10.46 -0.66
C HIS A 75 -12.36 -10.43 -1.63
N PRO A 76 -12.99 -11.57 -1.94
CA PRO A 76 -14.11 -11.65 -2.89
C PRO A 76 -15.28 -10.73 -2.56
N GLU A 77 -15.61 -10.63 -1.26
CA GLU A 77 -16.76 -9.88 -0.76
C GLU A 77 -16.40 -8.44 -0.39
N TYR A 78 -15.14 -8.19 -0.01
CA TYR A 78 -14.75 -6.92 0.60
C TYR A 78 -13.84 -6.06 -0.29
N GLY A 79 -13.47 -6.55 -1.48
CA GLY A 79 -12.55 -5.86 -2.38
C GLY A 79 -11.15 -5.77 -1.77
N LEU A 80 -10.47 -4.64 -1.97
CA LEU A 80 -9.12 -4.43 -1.46
C LEU A 80 -9.10 -4.39 0.08
N THR A 81 -8.39 -5.33 0.69
CA THR A 81 -8.34 -5.51 2.16
C THR A 81 -6.97 -5.26 2.76
N ALA A 82 -5.90 -5.43 1.97
CA ALA A 82 -4.55 -5.10 2.38
C ALA A 82 -3.83 -4.37 1.25
N TYR A 83 -2.92 -3.49 1.64
CA TYR A 83 -2.12 -2.70 0.71
C TYR A 83 -0.70 -2.54 1.24
N ALA A 84 0.27 -2.65 0.34
CA ALA A 84 1.66 -2.32 0.59
C ALA A 84 2.25 -1.57 -0.61
N ARG A 85 3.31 -0.81 -0.38
CA ARG A 85 4.10 -0.18 -1.44
C ARG A 85 5.59 -0.48 -1.25
N ALA A 86 6.31 -0.55 -2.35
CA ALA A 86 7.76 -0.61 -2.36
C ALA A 86 8.30 0.55 -3.20
N ASN A 87 9.17 1.36 -2.60
CA ASN A 87 9.92 2.38 -3.31
C ASN A 87 11.20 1.73 -3.86
N SER A 88 11.43 1.88 -5.17
CA SER A 88 12.61 1.35 -5.85
C SER A 88 13.81 2.31 -5.84
N GLY A 89 13.62 3.54 -5.37
CA GLY A 89 14.70 4.50 -5.21
C GLY A 89 15.68 4.08 -4.11
N GLY A 90 16.91 4.59 -4.16
CA GLY A 90 17.93 4.34 -3.14
C GLY A 90 17.50 4.84 -1.74
N ILE A 91 18.25 4.45 -0.69
CA ILE A 91 17.90 4.79 0.70
C ILE A 91 17.67 6.30 0.93
N ASN A 92 18.38 7.16 0.19
CA ASN A 92 18.26 8.62 0.28
C ASN A 92 16.92 9.14 -0.23
N SER A 93 16.21 8.39 -1.07
CA SER A 93 14.87 8.70 -1.59
C SER A 93 13.78 7.86 -0.92
N MET A 94 13.91 7.57 0.37
CA MET A 94 12.88 6.86 1.15
C MET A 94 12.45 7.70 2.35
N MET A 95 11.25 7.45 2.88
CA MET A 95 10.81 8.06 4.16
C MET A 95 11.83 7.83 5.28
N LEU A 96 12.53 6.70 5.25
CA LEU A 96 13.53 6.35 6.27
C LEU A 96 14.65 7.39 6.37
N SER A 97 15.11 7.95 5.26
CA SER A 97 16.18 8.96 5.25
C SER A 97 15.72 10.36 5.59
N ARG A 98 14.48 10.73 5.22
CA ARG A 98 13.96 12.10 5.36
C ARG A 98 13.19 12.33 6.64
N GLU A 99 12.29 11.41 6.99
CA GLU A 99 11.34 11.57 8.09
C GLU A 99 11.75 10.78 9.34
N PHE A 100 12.45 9.65 9.15
CA PHE A 100 12.74 8.70 10.23
C PHE A 100 14.22 8.47 10.48
N ARG A 101 15.10 9.35 9.98
CA ARG A 101 16.56 9.20 10.15
C ARG A 101 16.96 9.09 11.62
N ALA A 102 16.31 9.84 12.50
CA ALA A 102 16.60 9.89 13.93
C ALA A 102 16.34 8.57 14.67
N ILE A 103 15.49 7.68 14.11
CA ILE A 103 15.16 6.39 14.74
C ILE A 103 15.99 5.23 14.18
N VAL A 104 16.90 5.50 13.24
CA VAL A 104 17.82 4.51 12.66
C VAL A 104 19.20 4.67 13.29
N PRO A 105 19.65 3.72 14.11
CA PRO A 105 21.01 3.72 14.62
C PRO A 105 22.02 3.68 13.46
N ASP A 106 23.00 4.57 13.48
CA ASP A 106 24.07 4.62 12.49
C ASP A 106 23.59 4.63 11.03
N PHE A 107 22.65 5.54 10.74
CA PHE A 107 22.04 5.67 9.41
C PHE A 107 23.08 5.81 8.29
N ASP A 108 24.17 6.54 8.53
CA ASP A 108 25.21 6.76 7.53
C ASP A 108 25.92 5.45 7.14
N ALA A 109 26.24 4.59 8.11
CA ALA A 109 26.78 3.26 7.82
C ALA A 109 25.78 2.36 7.07
N LEU A 110 24.49 2.45 7.41
CA LEU A 110 23.44 1.73 6.69
C LEU A 110 23.32 2.22 5.23
N ALA A 111 23.39 3.54 5.01
CA ALA A 111 23.26 4.12 3.69
C ALA A 111 24.40 3.69 2.76
N LEU A 112 25.64 3.65 3.27
CA LEU A 112 26.81 3.15 2.56
C LEU A 112 26.69 1.67 2.17
N ARG A 113 26.03 0.85 2.99
CA ARG A 113 25.82 -0.58 2.70
C ARG A 113 24.76 -0.82 1.63
N ILE A 114 23.70 -0.01 1.60
CA ILE A 114 22.61 -0.16 0.64
C ILE A 114 22.99 0.44 -0.72
N ASN A 115 23.72 1.56 -0.73
CA ASN A 115 24.16 2.25 -1.94
C ASN A 115 25.69 2.52 -1.90
N PRO A 116 26.54 1.51 -2.13
CA PRO A 116 27.99 1.67 -2.04
C PRO A 116 28.55 2.67 -3.07
N GLU A 117 27.83 2.92 -4.18
CA GLU A 117 28.29 3.78 -5.28
C GLU A 117 27.98 5.29 -5.10
N THR A 118 27.40 5.69 -3.97
CA THR A 118 27.06 7.12 -3.69
C THR A 118 28.06 7.83 -2.76
N SER A 119 29.28 7.28 -2.61
CA SER A 119 30.38 7.86 -1.82
C SER A 119 31.40 8.59 -2.68
#